data_AF-A0A946AUT5-F1
#
_entry.id   AF-A0A946AUT5-F1
#
_cell.length_a   1.000
_cell.length_b   1.000
_cell.length_c   1.000
_cell.angle_alpha   90.00
_cell.angle_beta   90.00
_cell.angle_gamma   90.00
#
_symmetry.space_group_name_H-M   'P 1'
#
loop_
_entity.id
_entity.type
_entity.pdbx_description
1 polymer ?
#
loop_
_entity_poly.entity_id
_entity_poly.type
_entity_poly.pdbx_seq_one_letter_code
_entity_poly.pdbx_strand_id
1 'polypeptide(L)'
;MSNKYFEFRKYQIEQYVKAEYHKKFRKNTRISVRKRQKFMDEMAKKVSKKFGKDVLCLIDFAKGGFFSLISPSHTESTNLGRLFNSFSHKQVAYTSHCIERYSERTDSNENCILKMDSCLSDGLLTYGENIGHLTCPTGVFAYDIIDGKMIIKTYINFNLLSEDQVHKFYGSGTATVLPKEYIAEDLSQSDFKLIEEHEGFSEQPFPEQF
;
A
#
# COMPACT_ATOMS: atom_id res chain seq x y z
N MET A 1 -29.99 2.47 4.37
CA MET A 1 -30.25 1.09 3.87
C MET A 1 -29.17 0.56 2.89
N SER A 2 -27.98 1.17 2.75
CA SER A 2 -27.06 0.86 1.64
C SER A 2 -25.85 -0.06 1.94
N ASN A 3 -25.47 -0.28 3.20
CA ASN A 3 -24.23 -1.00 3.53
C ASN A 3 -24.33 -2.52 3.29
N LYS A 4 -25.47 -3.16 3.58
CA LYS A 4 -25.61 -4.63 3.42
C LYS A 4 -25.50 -5.12 1.97
N TYR A 5 -26.04 -4.36 1.01
CA TYR A 5 -25.92 -4.70 -0.41
C TYR A 5 -24.49 -4.49 -0.92
N PHE A 6 -23.82 -3.44 -0.42
CA PHE A 6 -22.41 -3.16 -0.70
C PHE A 6 -21.50 -4.29 -0.22
N GLU A 7 -21.60 -4.67 1.06
CA GLU A 7 -20.83 -5.77 1.65
C GLU A 7 -21.12 -7.12 0.96
N PHE A 8 -22.39 -7.35 0.59
CA PHE A 8 -22.75 -8.55 -0.16
C PHE A 8 -22.07 -8.60 -1.53
N ARG A 9 -22.03 -7.48 -2.27
CA ARG A 9 -21.36 -7.40 -3.57
C ARG A 9 -19.84 -7.58 -3.44
N LYS A 10 -19.25 -6.96 -2.42
CA LYS A 10 -17.83 -7.11 -2.05
C LYS A 10 -17.49 -8.58 -1.83
N TYR A 11 -18.27 -9.26 -1.00
CA TYR A 11 -18.14 -10.69 -0.75
C TYR A 11 -18.26 -11.53 -2.03
N GLN A 12 -19.23 -11.24 -2.90
CA GLN A 12 -19.40 -11.96 -4.18
C GLN A 12 -18.18 -11.82 -5.10
N ILE A 13 -17.59 -10.63 -5.16
CA ILE A 13 -16.37 -10.38 -5.95
C ILE A 13 -15.21 -11.18 -5.36
N GLU A 14 -15.01 -11.12 -4.05
CA GLU A 14 -13.93 -11.84 -3.37
C GLU A 14 -14.04 -13.36 -3.55
N GLN A 15 -15.24 -13.93 -3.45
CA GLN A 15 -15.46 -15.36 -3.74
C GLN A 15 -15.17 -15.69 -5.21
N TYR A 16 -15.54 -14.81 -6.14
CA TYR A 16 -15.25 -15.02 -7.55
C TYR A 16 -13.74 -15.00 -7.84
N VAL A 17 -13.02 -14.00 -7.32
CA VAL A 17 -11.56 -13.89 -7.48
C VAL A 17 -10.87 -15.08 -6.82
N LYS A 18 -11.31 -15.49 -5.63
CA LYS A 18 -10.80 -16.68 -4.94
C LYS A 18 -10.96 -17.95 -5.78
N ALA A 19 -12.13 -18.15 -6.39
CA ALA A 19 -12.36 -19.31 -7.25
C ALA A 19 -11.44 -19.29 -8.49
N GLU A 20 -11.26 -18.14 -9.12
CA GLU A 20 -10.37 -17.98 -10.28
C GLU A 20 -8.88 -18.14 -9.91
N TYR A 21 -8.49 -17.68 -8.72
CA TYR A 21 -7.17 -17.89 -8.17
C TYR A 21 -6.87 -19.39 -7.99
N HIS A 22 -7.79 -20.13 -7.37
CA HIS A 22 -7.61 -21.57 -7.17
C HIS A 22 -7.62 -22.39 -8.47
N LYS A 23 -8.23 -21.89 -9.54
CA LYS A 23 -8.12 -22.51 -10.88
C LYS A 23 -6.72 -22.35 -11.47
N LYS A 24 -6.06 -21.20 -11.23
CA LYS A 24 -4.79 -20.85 -11.87
C LYS A 24 -3.57 -21.28 -11.06
N PHE A 25 -3.64 -21.14 -9.74
CA PHE A 25 -2.52 -21.38 -8.82
C PHE A 25 -2.81 -22.58 -7.93
N ARG A 26 -1.88 -23.54 -7.93
CA ARG A 26 -1.88 -24.66 -6.99
C ARG A 26 -1.42 -24.15 -5.61
N LYS A 27 -1.92 -24.77 -4.54
CA LYS A 27 -1.51 -24.42 -3.16
C LYS A 27 0.01 -24.65 -2.98
N ASN A 28 0.67 -23.79 -2.22
CA ASN A 28 2.06 -23.89 -1.75
C ASN A 28 3.18 -23.60 -2.77
N THR A 29 2.95 -22.79 -3.81
CA THR A 29 4.03 -22.36 -4.72
C THR A 29 4.23 -20.85 -4.66
N ARG A 30 5.48 -20.39 -4.53
CA ARG A 30 5.81 -18.96 -4.65
C ARG A 30 5.43 -18.45 -6.05
N ILE A 31 4.60 -17.41 -6.10
CA ILE A 31 4.14 -16.84 -7.37
C ILE A 31 5.02 -15.64 -7.72
N SER A 32 5.74 -15.75 -8.84
CA SER A 32 6.57 -14.67 -9.39
C SER A 32 5.75 -13.42 -9.72
N VAL A 33 6.34 -12.23 -9.56
CA VAL A 33 5.72 -10.92 -9.90
C VAL A 33 5.04 -10.91 -11.27
N ARG A 34 5.71 -11.40 -12.32
CA ARG A 34 5.14 -11.51 -13.69
C ARG A 34 3.82 -12.31 -13.75
N LYS A 35 3.72 -13.38 -12.97
CA LYS A 35 2.50 -14.20 -12.87
C LYS A 35 1.40 -13.48 -12.08
N ARG A 36 1.77 -12.73 -11.04
CA ARG A 36 0.85 -11.88 -10.27
C ARG A 36 0.25 -10.80 -11.16
N GLN A 37 1.08 -10.03 -11.87
CA GLN A 37 0.64 -9.00 -12.82
C GLN A 37 -0.33 -9.56 -13.84
N LYS A 38 0.07 -10.63 -14.55
CA LYS A 38 -0.79 -11.27 -15.56
C LYS A 38 -2.13 -11.72 -14.97
N PHE A 39 -2.15 -12.23 -13.75
CA PHE A 39 -3.39 -12.62 -13.09
C PHE A 39 -4.26 -11.42 -12.71
N MET A 40 -3.66 -10.36 -12.15
CA MET A 40 -4.37 -9.13 -11.82
C MET A 40 -5.00 -8.48 -13.06
N ASP A 41 -4.28 -8.42 -14.18
CA ASP A 41 -4.80 -7.88 -15.46
C ASP A 41 -5.99 -8.70 -15.99
N GLU A 42 -5.88 -10.03 -15.96
CA GLU A 42 -6.96 -10.94 -16.34
C GLU A 42 -8.17 -10.77 -15.39
N MET A 43 -7.90 -10.59 -14.09
CA MET A 43 -8.94 -10.44 -13.09
C MET A 43 -9.67 -9.12 -13.16
N ALA A 44 -8.95 -8.02 -13.38
CA ALA A 44 -9.54 -6.71 -13.62
C ALA A 44 -10.54 -6.77 -14.79
N LYS A 45 -10.18 -7.43 -15.90
CA LYS A 45 -11.09 -7.62 -17.06
C LYS A 45 -12.31 -8.48 -16.72
N LYS A 46 -12.11 -9.63 -16.08
CA LYS A 46 -13.21 -10.55 -15.73
C LYS A 46 -14.17 -9.95 -14.71
N VAL A 47 -13.64 -9.31 -13.66
CA VAL A 47 -14.42 -8.62 -12.64
C VAL A 47 -15.16 -7.44 -13.27
N SER A 48 -14.50 -6.63 -14.09
CA SER A 48 -15.14 -5.51 -14.79
C SER A 48 -16.31 -5.96 -15.66
N LYS A 49 -16.15 -7.07 -16.39
CA LYS A 49 -17.22 -7.64 -17.22
C LYS A 49 -18.40 -8.16 -16.41
N LYS A 50 -18.14 -8.79 -15.26
CA LYS A 50 -19.16 -9.48 -14.46
C LYS A 50 -19.85 -8.55 -13.44
N PHE A 51 -19.10 -7.63 -12.85
CA PHE A 51 -19.52 -6.80 -11.73
C PHE A 51 -19.44 -5.29 -12.03
N GLY A 52 -18.96 -4.86 -13.20
CA GLY A 52 -18.87 -3.44 -13.57
C GLY A 52 -17.51 -2.80 -13.28
N LYS A 53 -17.30 -1.57 -13.78
CA LYS A 53 -15.98 -0.92 -13.93
C LYS A 53 -15.32 -0.42 -12.63
N ASP A 54 -16.04 -0.31 -11.52
CA ASP A 54 -15.57 0.44 -10.36
C ASP A 54 -15.12 -0.45 -9.20
N VAL A 55 -14.40 -1.55 -9.51
CA VAL A 55 -13.83 -2.45 -8.50
C VAL A 55 -12.33 -2.64 -8.73
N LEU A 56 -11.53 -2.41 -7.70
CA LEU A 56 -10.12 -2.80 -7.65
C LEU A 56 -10.00 -4.01 -6.71
N CYS A 57 -9.40 -5.10 -7.19
CA CYS A 57 -9.16 -6.30 -6.38
C CYS A 57 -7.73 -6.28 -5.88
N LEU A 58 -7.53 -6.41 -4.57
CA LEU A 58 -6.25 -6.61 -3.93
C LEU A 58 -6.12 -8.08 -3.53
N ILE A 59 -4.93 -8.64 -3.71
CA ILE A 59 -4.69 -10.07 -3.50
C ILE A 59 -3.40 -10.24 -2.71
N ASP A 60 -3.54 -10.83 -1.53
CA ASP A 60 -2.41 -11.36 -0.79
C ASP A 60 -2.04 -12.72 -1.39
N PHE A 61 -1.05 -12.72 -2.28
CA PHE A 61 -0.56 -13.92 -2.95
C PHE A 61 0.17 -14.90 -2.01
N ALA A 62 0.60 -14.44 -0.83
CA ALA A 62 1.27 -15.29 0.16
C ALA A 62 0.24 -16.08 0.99
N LYS A 63 -0.83 -15.41 1.45
CA LYS A 63 -1.86 -16.01 2.30
C LYS A 63 -3.12 -16.44 1.55
N GLY A 64 -3.21 -16.11 0.25
CA GLY A 64 -4.44 -16.28 -0.51
C GLY A 64 -5.58 -15.40 0.03
N GLY A 65 -5.24 -14.23 0.55
CA GLY A 65 -6.21 -13.24 1.01
C GLY A 65 -6.75 -12.43 -0.17
N PHE A 66 -8.04 -12.09 -0.13
CA PHE A 66 -8.69 -11.32 -1.18
C PHE A 66 -9.42 -10.15 -0.54
N PHE A 67 -9.20 -8.95 -1.06
CA PHE A 67 -9.88 -7.75 -0.61
C PHE A 67 -10.33 -6.95 -1.81
N SER A 68 -11.59 -6.55 -1.85
CA SER A 68 -12.10 -5.70 -2.94
C SER A 68 -12.35 -4.27 -2.47
N LEU A 69 -11.85 -3.33 -3.25
CA LEU A 69 -12.07 -1.90 -3.12
C LEU A 69 -13.10 -1.47 -4.17
N ILE A 70 -14.01 -0.59 -3.76
CA ILE A 70 -15.15 -0.17 -4.58
C ILE A 70 -15.23 1.35 -4.53
N SER A 71 -15.39 1.98 -5.70
CA SER A 71 -15.63 3.42 -5.84
C SER A 71 -17.08 3.66 -6.25
N PRO A 72 -17.72 4.78 -5.85
CA PRO A 72 -17.18 5.90 -5.07
C PRO A 72 -17.21 5.67 -3.55
N SER A 73 -16.28 6.31 -2.82
CA SER A 73 -16.43 6.52 -1.37
C SER A 73 -16.83 7.97 -1.10
N HIS A 74 -17.49 8.19 0.02
CA HIS A 74 -17.94 9.51 0.48
C HIS A 74 -16.86 10.26 1.29
N THR A 75 -15.68 9.66 1.46
CA THR A 75 -14.57 10.25 2.22
C THR A 75 -13.88 11.31 1.36
N GLU A 76 -13.94 12.58 1.80
CA GLU A 76 -13.34 13.72 1.06
C GLU A 76 -12.02 14.21 1.67
N SER A 77 -11.78 13.93 2.95
CA SER A 77 -10.57 14.34 3.68
C SER A 77 -10.22 13.36 4.80
N THR A 78 -8.98 13.45 5.28
CA THR A 78 -8.46 12.72 6.45
C THR A 78 -7.76 13.70 7.39
N ASN A 79 -7.27 13.20 8.53
CA ASN A 79 -6.39 13.98 9.41
C ASN A 79 -5.07 14.41 8.73
N LEU A 80 -4.70 13.79 7.60
CA LEU A 80 -3.55 14.15 6.77
C LEU A 80 -3.92 15.08 5.59
N GLY A 81 -5.11 15.67 5.63
CA GLY A 81 -5.57 16.70 4.69
C GLY A 81 -6.53 16.19 3.61
N ARG A 82 -6.61 16.92 2.50
CA ARG A 82 -7.56 16.66 1.40
C ARG A 82 -7.17 15.43 0.61
N LEU A 83 -8.15 14.77 -0.01
CA LEU A 83 -7.91 13.61 -0.85
C LEU A 83 -7.90 13.98 -2.33
N PHE A 84 -6.88 13.48 -3.04
CA PHE A 84 -6.72 13.61 -4.49
C PHE A 84 -6.77 12.22 -5.11
N ASN A 85 -7.67 12.00 -6.05
CA ASN A 85 -7.83 10.68 -6.67
C ASN A 85 -6.63 10.34 -7.55
N SER A 86 -6.23 9.07 -7.54
CA SER A 86 -5.33 8.50 -8.55
C SER A 86 -5.96 8.61 -9.95
N PHE A 87 -5.14 8.87 -10.96
CA PHE A 87 -5.54 8.85 -12.36
C PHE A 87 -5.64 7.43 -12.89
N SER A 88 -4.77 6.53 -12.41
CA SER A 88 -4.74 5.12 -12.82
C SER A 88 -5.81 4.27 -12.14
N HIS A 89 -6.13 4.55 -10.87
CA HIS A 89 -7.04 3.73 -10.08
C HIS A 89 -8.06 4.57 -9.30
N LYS A 90 -9.32 4.59 -9.74
CA LYS A 90 -10.40 5.36 -9.08
C LYS A 90 -10.63 5.02 -7.60
N GLN A 91 -10.23 3.83 -7.18
CA GLN A 91 -10.36 3.32 -5.82
C GLN A 91 -9.19 3.75 -4.92
N VAL A 92 -8.18 4.44 -5.48
CA VAL A 92 -7.01 4.90 -4.76
C VAL A 92 -7.03 6.43 -4.72
N ALA A 93 -6.71 7.00 -3.56
CA ALA A 93 -6.53 8.42 -3.37
C ALA A 93 -5.26 8.71 -2.57
N TYR A 94 -4.67 9.87 -2.80
CA TYR A 94 -3.51 10.40 -2.10
C TYR A 94 -3.94 11.53 -1.19
N THR A 95 -3.36 11.60 0.00
CA THR A 95 -3.53 12.76 0.88
C THR A 95 -2.75 13.96 0.34
N SER A 96 -3.19 15.18 0.64
CA SER A 96 -2.45 16.41 0.31
C SER A 96 -1.03 16.36 0.86
N HIS A 97 -0.91 15.91 2.10
CA HIS A 97 0.37 15.70 2.79
C HIS A 97 1.32 14.77 2.04
N CYS A 98 0.83 13.65 1.50
CA CYS A 98 1.63 12.75 0.65
C CYS A 98 2.18 13.46 -0.59
N ILE A 99 1.34 14.25 -1.26
CA ILE A 99 1.70 14.94 -2.51
C ILE A 99 2.71 16.05 -2.24
N GLU A 100 2.47 16.87 -1.22
CA GLU A 100 3.34 17.98 -0.81
C GLU A 100 4.75 17.47 -0.50
N ARG A 101 4.86 16.44 0.35
CA ARG A 101 6.16 15.83 0.69
C ARG A 101 6.87 15.20 -0.50
N TYR A 102 6.13 14.54 -1.39
CA TYR A 102 6.72 14.00 -2.61
C TYR A 102 7.30 15.12 -3.49
N SER A 103 6.56 16.22 -3.65
CA SER A 103 6.98 17.37 -4.46
C SER A 103 8.24 18.02 -3.90
N GLU A 104 8.27 18.27 -2.58
CA GLU A 104 9.40 18.89 -1.90
C GLU A 104 10.69 18.06 -2.06
N ARG A 105 10.57 16.74 -1.99
CA ARG A 105 11.73 15.82 -2.06
C ARG A 105 12.26 15.58 -3.46
N THR A 106 11.40 15.68 -4.46
CA THR A 106 11.77 15.36 -5.85
C THR A 106 12.12 16.60 -6.68
N ASP A 107 12.01 17.81 -6.08
CA ASP A 107 12.22 19.11 -6.72
C ASP A 107 11.59 19.16 -8.14
N SER A 108 10.39 18.58 -8.23
CA SER A 108 9.77 18.23 -9.50
C SER A 108 8.62 19.18 -9.82
N ASN A 109 8.71 19.86 -10.97
CA ASN A 109 7.60 20.65 -11.53
C ASN A 109 6.52 19.78 -12.21
N GLU A 110 6.72 18.47 -12.29
CA GLU A 110 5.77 17.54 -12.90
C GLU A 110 4.67 17.10 -11.91
N ASN A 111 3.55 16.64 -12.44
CA ASN A 111 2.42 16.18 -11.64
C ASN A 111 2.80 14.95 -10.78
N CYS A 112 2.92 15.17 -9.47
CA CYS A 112 3.36 14.17 -8.50
C CYS A 112 2.46 12.92 -8.46
N ILE A 113 1.14 13.08 -8.70
CA ILE A 113 0.20 11.96 -8.72
C ILE A 113 0.51 11.02 -9.90
N LEU A 114 0.82 11.56 -11.09
CA LEU A 114 1.20 10.74 -12.25
C LEU A 114 2.49 9.95 -12.00
N LYS A 115 3.47 10.56 -11.32
CA LYS A 115 4.70 9.86 -10.94
C LYS A 115 4.41 8.72 -9.96
N MET A 116 3.66 9.00 -8.90
CA MET A 116 3.29 7.98 -7.92
C MET A 116 2.46 6.85 -8.53
N ASP A 117 1.49 7.18 -9.39
CA ASP A 117 0.65 6.20 -10.10
C ASP A 117 1.48 5.23 -10.96
N SER A 118 2.55 5.72 -11.59
CA SER A 118 3.46 4.88 -12.39
C SER A 118 4.13 3.77 -11.57
N CYS A 119 4.39 4.03 -10.29
CA CYS A 119 5.02 3.09 -9.36
C CYS A 119 3.99 2.29 -8.55
N LEU A 120 2.79 2.82 -8.37
CA LEU A 120 1.73 2.22 -7.57
C LEU A 120 1.28 0.86 -8.13
N SER A 121 1.27 0.70 -9.46
CA SER A 121 0.89 -0.56 -10.10
C SER A 121 1.73 -1.75 -9.62
N ASP A 122 3.04 -1.56 -9.50
CA ASP A 122 3.95 -2.57 -8.93
C ASP A 122 3.71 -2.74 -7.43
N GLY A 123 3.49 -1.63 -6.71
CA GLY A 123 3.16 -1.64 -5.29
C GLY A 123 1.94 -2.53 -4.97
N LEU A 124 0.87 -2.42 -5.75
CA LEU A 124 -0.36 -3.21 -5.55
C LEU A 124 -0.12 -4.73 -5.63
N LEU A 125 0.92 -5.19 -6.32
CA LEU A 125 1.28 -6.63 -6.40
C LEU A 125 1.89 -7.17 -5.10
N THR A 126 2.29 -6.28 -4.20
CA THR A 126 2.90 -6.59 -2.89
C THR A 126 1.90 -6.48 -1.74
N TYR A 127 0.62 -6.23 -2.06
CA TYR A 127 -0.44 -6.20 -1.06
C TYR A 127 -0.44 -7.49 -0.23
N GLY A 128 -0.51 -7.33 1.10
CA GLY A 128 -0.51 -8.42 2.07
C GLY A 128 0.88 -8.93 2.47
N GLU A 129 1.94 -8.54 1.77
CA GLU A 129 3.32 -8.87 2.16
C GLU A 129 3.74 -8.07 3.41
N ASN A 130 3.50 -6.76 3.40
CA ASN A 130 3.74 -5.86 4.53
C ASN A 130 2.43 -5.14 4.90
N ILE A 131 1.93 -5.35 6.12
CA ILE A 131 0.66 -4.74 6.54
C ILE A 131 0.81 -3.21 6.55
N GLY A 132 -0.13 -2.52 5.90
CA GLY A 132 -0.13 -1.06 5.77
C GLY A 132 0.89 -0.48 4.79
N HIS A 133 1.70 -1.32 4.12
CA HIS A 133 2.76 -0.86 3.22
C HIS A 133 2.73 -1.59 1.88
N LEU A 134 2.95 -0.87 0.78
CA LEU A 134 3.15 -1.43 -0.55
C LEU A 134 4.55 -1.08 -1.02
N THR A 135 5.32 -2.08 -1.41
CA THR A 135 6.70 -1.91 -1.85
C THR A 135 6.76 -1.93 -3.37
N CYS A 136 7.44 -0.97 -3.96
CA CYS A 136 7.77 -0.96 -5.39
C CYS A 136 9.29 -0.80 -5.56
N PRO A 137 9.83 -0.95 -6.78
CA PRO A 137 11.27 -0.84 -7.02
C PRO A 137 11.87 0.52 -6.62
N THR A 138 11.07 1.58 -6.64
CA THR A 138 11.51 2.97 -6.40
C THR A 138 11.24 3.47 -4.99
N GLY A 139 10.49 2.72 -4.18
CA GLY A 139 10.12 3.16 -2.83
C GLY A 139 8.99 2.38 -2.19
N VAL A 140 8.44 2.94 -1.13
CA VAL A 140 7.39 2.33 -0.31
C VAL A 140 6.22 3.31 -0.14
N PHE A 141 5.01 2.83 -0.39
CA PHE A 141 3.77 3.53 -0.09
C PHE A 141 3.23 3.07 1.26
N ALA A 142 2.88 4.01 2.14
CA ALA A 142 2.08 3.72 3.32
C ALA A 142 0.60 3.99 3.01
N TYR A 143 -0.28 3.06 3.37
CA TYR A 143 -1.70 3.15 3.05
C TYR A 143 -2.61 2.71 4.19
N ASP A 144 -3.83 3.24 4.17
CA ASP A 144 -4.97 2.70 4.90
C ASP A 144 -6.10 2.34 3.93
N ILE A 145 -7.00 1.47 4.37
CA ILE A 145 -8.26 1.21 3.67
C ILE A 145 -9.39 1.87 4.46
N ILE A 146 -10.03 2.87 3.86
CA ILE A 146 -11.10 3.65 4.48
C ILE A 146 -12.30 3.65 3.52
N ASP A 147 -13.47 3.25 4.02
CA ASP A 147 -14.73 3.21 3.27
C ASP A 147 -14.64 2.55 1.89
N GLY A 148 -13.86 1.46 1.78
CA GLY A 148 -13.70 0.72 0.52
C GLY A 148 -12.78 1.37 -0.51
N LYS A 149 -12.04 2.43 -0.15
CA LYS A 149 -10.92 2.99 -0.91
C LYS A 149 -9.59 2.76 -0.21
N MET A 150 -8.51 2.72 -1.00
CA MET A 150 -7.15 2.79 -0.48
C MET A 150 -6.71 4.25 -0.45
N ILE A 151 -6.30 4.72 0.73
CA ILE A 151 -5.79 6.06 0.95
C ILE A 151 -4.29 5.96 1.18
N ILE A 152 -3.52 6.49 0.24
CA ILE A 152 -2.08 6.63 0.34
C ILE A 152 -1.76 7.84 1.22
N LYS A 153 -1.12 7.55 2.35
CA LYS A 153 -0.77 8.54 3.37
C LYS A 153 0.57 9.18 3.12
N THR A 154 1.54 8.39 2.65
CA THR A 154 2.88 8.87 2.31
C THR A 154 3.53 7.93 1.30
N TYR A 155 4.51 8.45 0.58
CA TYR A 155 5.41 7.69 -0.28
C TYR A 155 6.86 8.06 0.03
N ILE A 156 7.71 7.05 0.06
CA ILE A 156 9.08 7.18 0.54
C ILE A 156 9.99 6.58 -0.49
N ASN A 157 10.85 7.43 -1.06
CA ASN A 157 11.83 6.99 -2.03
C ASN A 157 12.75 5.95 -1.40
N PHE A 158 13.17 4.98 -2.20
CA PHE A 158 14.02 3.89 -1.77
C PHE A 158 15.33 4.39 -1.11
N ASN A 159 15.92 5.46 -1.63
CA ASN A 159 17.15 6.08 -1.10
C ASN A 159 16.97 6.81 0.24
N LEU A 160 15.75 6.93 0.75
CA LEU A 160 15.44 7.54 2.04
C LEU A 160 15.10 6.49 3.10
N LEU A 161 15.18 5.20 2.76
CA LEU A 161 14.93 4.12 3.69
C LEU A 161 16.18 3.87 4.55
N SER A 162 15.97 3.65 5.85
CA SER A 162 17.03 3.15 6.72
C SER A 162 17.38 1.69 6.38
N GLU A 163 18.54 1.21 6.83
CA GLU A 163 18.95 -0.19 6.61
C GLU A 163 17.92 -1.18 7.15
N ASP A 164 17.36 -0.93 8.34
CA ASP A 164 16.31 -1.74 8.95
C ASP A 164 15.03 -1.76 8.12
N GLN A 165 14.66 -0.61 7.52
CA GLN A 165 13.51 -0.52 6.63
C GLN A 165 13.75 -1.26 5.31
N VAL A 166 14.95 -1.16 4.74
CA VAL A 166 15.31 -1.93 3.55
C VAL A 166 15.25 -3.43 3.85
N HIS A 167 15.80 -3.85 5.00
CA HIS A 167 15.75 -5.24 5.44
C HIS A 167 14.31 -5.73 5.63
N LYS A 168 13.48 -4.93 6.29
CA LYS A 168 12.06 -5.23 6.53
C LYS A 168 11.27 -5.37 5.22
N PHE A 169 11.42 -4.43 4.31
CA PHE A 169 10.58 -4.34 3.11
C PHE A 169 11.08 -5.18 1.93
N TYR A 170 12.40 -5.30 1.76
CA TYR A 170 13.03 -5.92 0.59
C TYR A 170 13.89 -7.15 0.93
N GLY A 171 14.04 -7.45 2.22
CA GLY A 171 14.84 -8.58 2.71
C GLY A 171 16.34 -8.30 2.77
N SER A 172 17.05 -9.15 3.50
CA SER A 172 18.47 -9.03 3.80
C SER A 172 19.38 -8.91 2.58
N GLY A 173 19.06 -9.63 1.50
CA GLY A 173 19.87 -9.62 0.28
C GLY A 173 19.87 -8.28 -0.46
N THR A 174 18.88 -7.43 -0.23
CA THR A 174 18.79 -6.09 -0.85
C THR A 174 19.62 -5.07 -0.07
N ALA A 175 19.59 -5.13 1.27
CA ALA A 175 20.36 -4.24 2.14
C ALA A 175 21.88 -4.38 1.92
N THR A 176 22.38 -5.61 1.75
CA THR A 176 23.82 -5.89 1.58
C THR A 176 24.41 -5.41 0.24
N VAL A 177 23.57 -5.11 -0.75
CA VAL A 177 24.01 -4.72 -2.10
C VAL A 177 24.08 -3.19 -2.25
N LEU A 178 23.53 -2.44 -1.29
CA LEU A 178 23.48 -0.99 -1.37
C LEU A 178 24.80 -0.34 -0.93
N PRO A 179 25.33 0.61 -1.72
CA PRO A 179 26.39 1.49 -1.24
C PRO A 179 25.89 2.27 -0.02
N LYS A 180 26.74 2.46 0.99
CA LYS A 180 26.41 3.14 2.25
C LYS A 180 25.79 4.54 2.05
N GLU A 181 26.12 5.20 0.95
CA GLU A 181 25.61 6.52 0.56
C GLU A 181 24.09 6.57 0.26
N TYR A 182 23.45 5.41 0.03
CA TYR A 182 22.01 5.29 -0.20
C TYR A 182 21.21 4.91 1.05
N ILE A 183 21.89 4.75 2.19
CA ILE A 183 21.29 4.39 3.47
C ILE A 183 21.13 5.68 4.26
N ALA A 184 19.89 6.03 4.61
CA ALA A 184 19.65 7.17 5.49
C ALA A 184 20.22 6.87 6.88
N GLU A 185 21.26 7.59 7.28
CA GLU A 185 21.95 7.42 8.58
C GLU A 185 21.12 7.88 9.79
N ASP A 186 20.07 8.67 9.57
CA ASP A 186 19.26 9.28 10.64
C ASP A 186 17.76 8.97 10.51
N LEU A 187 17.21 8.32 11.54
CA LEU A 187 15.78 8.05 11.73
C LEU A 187 14.94 9.34 11.74
N SER A 188 15.53 10.49 12.08
CA SER A 188 14.86 11.80 12.09
C SER A 188 14.45 12.30 10.69
N GLN A 189 15.10 11.78 9.64
CA GLN A 189 14.75 12.05 8.25
C GLN A 189 13.69 11.08 7.70
N SER A 190 13.33 10.06 8.48
CA SER A 190 12.31 9.08 8.12
C SER A 190 10.92 9.56 8.56
N ASP A 191 9.96 9.48 7.63
CA ASP A 191 8.59 9.96 7.84
C ASP A 191 7.70 9.05 8.71
N PHE A 192 8.26 7.95 9.22
CA PHE A 192 7.53 6.92 9.95
C PHE A 192 8.41 6.32 11.03
N LYS A 193 8.01 6.51 12.28
CA LYS A 193 8.42 5.60 13.36
C LYS A 193 7.59 4.34 13.20
N LEU A 194 8.23 3.20 12.95
CA LEU A 194 7.56 1.91 13.04
C LEU A 194 7.03 1.77 14.48
N ILE A 195 5.73 1.52 14.62
CA ILE A 195 5.04 1.44 15.92
C ILE A 195 5.63 0.33 16.84
N GLU A 196 6.50 -0.53 16.32
CA GLU A 196 7.15 -1.62 17.07
C GLU A 196 8.46 -1.23 17.77
N GLU A 197 8.94 0.02 17.69
CA GLU A 197 10.13 0.50 18.42
C GLU A 197 9.81 1.32 19.67
N HIS A 198 8.66 1.07 20.31
CA HIS A 198 8.44 1.47 21.71
C HIS A 198 8.74 0.31 22.67
N GLU A 199 10.01 -0.09 22.72
CA GLU A 199 10.56 -0.59 23.99
C GLU A 199 11.10 0.61 24.77
N GLY A 200 10.32 1.03 25.77
CA GLY A 200 10.69 2.15 26.63
C GLY A 200 9.52 2.72 27.41
N PHE A 201 8.74 1.86 28.09
CA PHE A 201 8.05 2.32 29.29
C PHE A 201 9.14 2.81 30.26
N SER A 202 9.40 4.11 30.26
CA SER A 202 9.98 4.76 31.43
C SER A 202 8.83 5.00 32.40
N GLU A 203 8.57 4.02 33.26
CA GLU A 203 7.95 4.31 34.55
C GLU A 203 8.87 5.30 35.26
N GLN A 204 8.55 6.58 35.21
CA GLN A 204 9.16 7.54 36.12
C GLN A 204 8.67 7.20 37.53
N PRO A 205 9.57 6.97 38.51
CA PRO A 205 9.16 6.81 39.89
C PRO A 205 8.60 8.15 40.40
N PHE A 206 7.43 8.10 41.03
CA PHE A 206 6.86 9.23 41.75
C PHE A 206 7.87 9.77 42.77
N PRO A 207 8.12 11.09 42.82
CA PRO A 207 8.87 11.65 43.93
C PRO A 207 7.98 11.65 45.17
N GLU A 208 8.33 10.81 46.15
CA GLU A 208 7.98 11.03 47.55
C GLU A 208 8.48 12.41 47.96
N GLN A 209 7.60 13.29 48.43
CA GLN A 209 7.99 14.35 49.36
C GLN A 209 6.95 14.49 50.47
N PHE A 210 7.50 14.40 51.68
CA PHE A 210 6.91 14.61 53.00
C PHE A 210 6.39 16.03 53.20
#